data_AF-A0A662IYN7-F1
#
_entry.id   AF-A0A662IYN7-F1
#
_cell.length_a   1.000
_cell.length_b   1.000
_cell.length_c   1.000
_cell.angle_alpha   90.00
_cell.angle_beta   90.00
_cell.angle_gamma   90.00
#
_symmetry.space_group_name_H-M   'P 1'
#
loop_
_entity.id
_entity.type
_entity.pdbx_description
1 polymer ?
#
loop_
_entity_poly.entity_id
_entity_poly.type
_entity_poly.pdbx_seq_one_letter_code
_entity_poly.pdbx_strand_id
1 'polypeptide(L)'
;MPNEASGGGGVVVEVLKLRDSPSEVFECLKRILAEASKSGVKELTFSVDVKVYGPPRGVNKVVFRAVVDEYVQGGVLREIWRFVNKYYRRASSFNKSLEYKGWESYVAREVLKLVEMGYAEVNDLQALRELVRARRKRRFWSLWAKYSNRIVVKPIPQAVRRLRSRLSKKKVYVEFRGGETLVKGLCGRRLRVRL
;
A
#
# COMPACT_ATOMS: atom_id res chain seq x y z
N MET A 1 30.35 15.14 -35.77
CA MET A 1 29.86 14.34 -34.62
C MET A 1 29.80 12.89 -35.02
N PRO A 2 30.11 11.98 -34.10
CA PRO A 2 29.19 10.88 -33.86
C PRO A 2 28.73 10.84 -32.39
N ASN A 3 27.49 10.38 -32.24
CA ASN A 3 26.71 10.23 -31.03
C ASN A 3 27.45 9.49 -29.90
N GLU A 4 27.57 10.12 -28.74
CA GLU A 4 27.57 9.39 -27.47
C GLU A 4 26.12 9.10 -27.07
N ALA A 5 25.63 7.94 -27.52
CA ALA A 5 24.59 7.25 -26.80
C ALA A 5 25.18 6.87 -25.43
N SER A 6 24.99 7.75 -24.44
CA SER A 6 25.25 7.44 -23.03
C SER A 6 24.22 6.41 -22.59
N GLY A 7 24.57 5.15 -22.85
CA GLY A 7 23.95 3.97 -22.28
C GLY A 7 24.09 4.00 -20.77
N GLY A 8 23.12 4.63 -20.10
CA GLY A 8 22.92 4.50 -18.67
C GLY A 8 22.52 3.06 -18.37
N GLY A 9 23.52 2.23 -18.05
CA GLY A 9 23.38 0.82 -17.72
C GLY A 9 22.40 0.61 -16.59
N GLY A 10 21.15 0.29 -16.94
CA GLY A 10 20.18 -0.26 -16.01
C GLY A 10 20.61 -1.68 -15.66
N VAL A 11 21.30 -1.84 -14.54
CA VAL A 11 21.63 -3.16 -14.02
C VAL A 11 20.31 -3.86 -13.66
N VAL A 12 19.95 -4.87 -14.45
CA VAL A 12 18.87 -5.80 -14.13
C VAL A 12 19.42 -6.76 -13.07
N VAL A 13 19.23 -6.42 -11.81
CA VAL A 13 19.62 -7.28 -10.69
C VAL A 13 18.43 -8.14 -10.31
N GLU A 14 18.66 -9.45 -10.29
CA GLU A 14 17.88 -10.54 -9.69
C GLU A 14 16.36 -10.59 -9.88
N VAL A 15 15.90 -11.73 -10.42
CA VAL A 15 14.55 -12.21 -10.20
C VAL A 15 14.44 -12.61 -8.74
N LEU A 16 13.82 -11.78 -7.91
CA LEU A 16 13.48 -12.18 -6.55
C LEU A 16 12.50 -13.35 -6.63
N LYS A 17 12.94 -14.52 -6.13
CA LYS A 17 12.15 -15.76 -6.01
C LYS A 17 10.79 -15.46 -5.39
N LEU A 18 9.79 -16.28 -5.72
CA LEU A 18 8.42 -16.19 -5.24
C LEU A 18 8.38 -15.81 -3.76
N ARG A 19 7.82 -14.63 -3.45
CA ARG A 19 7.61 -14.20 -2.07
C ARG A 19 6.16 -14.41 -1.68
N ASP A 20 5.95 -14.91 -0.47
CA ASP A 20 4.60 -15.19 0.02
C ASP A 20 3.84 -13.90 0.27
N SER A 21 4.51 -12.81 0.64
CA SER A 21 3.83 -11.55 0.91
C SER A 21 4.64 -10.31 0.51
N PRO A 22 3.98 -9.17 0.21
CA PRO A 22 4.66 -7.90 -0.01
C PRO A 22 5.63 -7.48 1.10
N SER A 23 5.38 -7.85 2.36
CA SER A 23 6.27 -7.58 3.50
C SER A 23 7.62 -8.27 3.36
N GLU A 24 7.64 -9.52 2.93
CA GLU A 24 8.88 -10.28 2.71
C GLU A 24 9.67 -9.74 1.51
N VAL A 25 8.96 -9.31 0.47
CA VAL A 25 9.59 -8.59 -0.65
C VAL A 25 10.27 -7.33 -0.14
N PHE A 26 9.60 -6.57 0.73
CA PHE A 26 10.14 -5.32 1.26
C PHE A 26 11.36 -5.52 2.15
N GLU A 27 11.35 -6.50 3.05
CA GLU A 27 12.52 -6.84 3.88
C GLU A 27 13.69 -7.35 3.03
N CYS A 28 13.42 -8.13 1.98
CA CYS A 28 14.45 -8.55 1.04
C CYS A 28 15.01 -7.36 0.24
N LEU A 29 14.13 -6.47 -0.23
CA LEU A 29 14.54 -5.25 -0.91
C LEU A 29 15.42 -4.40 0.00
N LYS A 30 15.07 -4.16 1.26
CA LYS A 30 15.93 -3.39 2.18
C LYS A 30 17.38 -3.86 2.21
N ARG A 31 17.61 -5.17 2.23
CA ARG A 31 18.97 -5.74 2.22
C ARG A 31 19.70 -5.41 0.93
N ILE A 32 19.07 -5.67 -0.21
CA ILE A 32 19.60 -5.36 -1.55
C ILE A 32 19.86 -3.85 -1.70
N LEU A 33 18.97 -3.02 -1.16
CA LEU A 33 19.08 -1.57 -1.19
C LEU A 33 20.24 -1.07 -0.33
N ALA A 34 20.44 -1.64 0.85
CA ALA A 34 21.55 -1.29 1.73
C ALA A 34 22.91 -1.66 1.12
N GLU A 35 22.98 -2.78 0.39
CA GLU A 35 24.18 -3.18 -0.36
C GLU A 35 24.43 -2.28 -1.56
N ALA A 36 23.41 -2.04 -2.39
CA ALA A 36 23.55 -1.20 -3.59
C ALA A 36 23.86 0.27 -3.27
N SER A 37 23.36 0.79 -2.14
CA SER A 37 23.67 2.14 -1.67
C SER A 37 25.15 2.32 -1.36
N LYS A 38 25.86 1.27 -0.92
CA LYS A 38 27.31 1.32 -0.66
C LYS A 38 28.12 1.31 -1.95
N SER A 39 27.55 0.75 -3.02
CA SER A 39 28.19 0.60 -4.33
C SER A 39 27.98 1.78 -5.28
N GLY A 40 27.38 2.88 -4.82
CA GLY A 40 27.16 4.10 -5.64
C GLY A 40 26.10 3.96 -6.73
N VAL A 41 25.26 2.93 -6.69
CA VAL A 41 24.20 2.70 -7.67
C VAL A 41 23.09 3.75 -7.53
N LYS A 42 22.73 4.41 -8.64
CA LYS A 42 21.67 5.44 -8.66
C LYS A 42 20.28 4.87 -8.87
N GLU A 43 20.15 3.79 -9.65
CA GLU A 43 18.86 3.19 -10.00
C GLU A 43 18.96 1.66 -10.12
N LEU A 44 17.88 0.96 -9.74
CA LEU A 44 17.75 -0.49 -9.90
C LEU A 44 16.35 -0.85 -10.39
N THR A 45 16.27 -1.88 -11.21
CA THR A 45 14.99 -2.49 -11.61
C THR A 45 15.00 -3.98 -11.32
N PHE A 46 14.00 -4.44 -10.60
CA PHE A 46 13.79 -5.84 -10.23
C PHE A 46 12.50 -6.36 -10.86
N SER A 47 12.47 -7.66 -11.16
CA SER A 47 11.23 -8.37 -11.41
C SER A 47 10.98 -9.37 -10.29
N VAL A 48 9.82 -9.28 -9.66
CA VAL A 48 9.49 -10.07 -8.48
C VAL A 48 8.20 -10.82 -8.72
N ASP A 49 8.20 -12.12 -8.46
CA ASP A 49 6.97 -12.89 -8.38
C ASP A 49 6.38 -12.76 -6.97
N VAL A 50 5.19 -12.18 -6.87
CA VAL A 50 4.50 -11.95 -5.60
C VAL A 50 3.14 -12.63 -5.59
N LYS A 51 2.76 -13.19 -4.44
CA LYS A 51 1.38 -13.59 -4.20
C LYS A 51 0.52 -12.33 -3.99
N VAL A 52 -0.52 -12.20 -4.80
CA VAL A 52 -1.56 -11.18 -4.65
C VAL A 52 -2.78 -11.85 -4.05
N TYR A 53 -3.17 -11.39 -2.87
CA TYR A 53 -4.29 -11.96 -2.12
C TYR A 53 -5.63 -11.40 -2.60
N GLY A 54 -6.65 -12.26 -2.65
CA GLY A 54 -8.02 -11.85 -2.83
C GLY A 54 -8.60 -11.29 -1.52
N PRO A 55 -9.48 -10.28 -1.57
CA PRO A 55 -10.11 -9.77 -0.36
C PRO A 55 -11.02 -10.83 0.27
N PRO A 56 -11.20 -10.82 1.61
CA PRO A 56 -12.22 -11.62 2.25
C PRO A 56 -13.63 -11.21 1.79
N ARG A 57 -14.59 -12.14 1.87
CA ARG A 57 -15.98 -11.89 1.42
C ARG A 57 -16.57 -10.69 2.19
N GLY A 58 -17.21 -9.78 1.47
CA GLY A 58 -17.86 -8.60 2.06
C GLY A 58 -16.94 -7.42 2.36
N VAL A 59 -15.66 -7.51 2.01
CA VAL A 59 -14.71 -6.39 2.03
C VAL A 59 -14.45 -5.87 0.62
N ASN A 60 -14.42 -4.55 0.48
CA ASN A 60 -14.06 -3.89 -0.77
C ASN A 60 -12.63 -4.22 -1.22
N LYS A 61 -12.50 -4.70 -2.45
CA LYS A 61 -11.20 -5.06 -3.05
C LYS A 61 -10.17 -3.92 -3.03
N VAL A 62 -10.59 -2.67 -3.28
CA VAL A 62 -9.68 -1.52 -3.33
C VAL A 62 -9.22 -1.12 -1.93
N VAL A 63 -10.11 -1.16 -0.94
CA VAL A 63 -9.70 -0.92 0.46
C VAL A 63 -8.77 -2.02 0.95
N PHE A 64 -9.08 -3.29 0.67
CA PHE A 64 -8.20 -4.40 0.99
C PHE A 64 -6.81 -4.22 0.37
N ARG A 65 -6.74 -3.86 -0.92
CA ARG A 65 -5.47 -3.56 -1.59
C ARG A 65 -4.74 -2.40 -0.94
N ALA A 66 -5.43 -1.32 -0.58
CA ALA A 66 -4.79 -0.22 0.13
C ALA A 66 -4.10 -0.72 1.41
N VAL A 67 -4.81 -1.49 2.25
CA VAL A 67 -4.27 -1.96 3.53
C VAL A 67 -3.17 -3.01 3.35
N VAL A 68 -3.40 -4.02 2.52
CA VAL A 68 -2.55 -5.23 2.45
C VAL A 68 -1.46 -5.11 1.39
N ASP A 69 -1.75 -4.49 0.25
CA ASP A 69 -0.83 -4.39 -0.87
C ASP A 69 0.00 -3.10 -0.82
N GLU A 70 -0.60 -1.95 -0.49
CA GLU A 70 0.12 -0.65 -0.48
C GLU A 70 0.80 -0.35 0.85
N TYR A 71 0.10 -0.55 1.95
CA TYR A 71 0.53 -0.14 3.29
C TYR A 71 1.04 -1.32 4.11
N VAL A 72 1.95 -2.05 3.49
CA VAL A 72 2.60 -3.26 4.02
C VAL A 72 3.22 -3.04 5.41
N GLN A 73 3.76 -1.85 5.67
CA GLN A 73 4.35 -1.47 6.97
C GLN A 73 3.38 -0.73 7.90
N GLY A 74 2.16 -0.51 7.44
CA GLY A 74 1.19 0.35 8.05
C GLY A 74 0.96 1.64 7.27
N GLY A 75 -0.29 2.10 7.28
CA GLY A 75 -0.71 3.35 6.65
C GLY A 75 -1.71 4.06 7.53
N VAL A 76 -1.67 5.39 7.56
CA VAL A 76 -2.69 6.13 8.29
C VAL A 76 -4.00 6.09 7.53
N LEU A 77 -5.12 6.11 8.26
CA LEU A 77 -6.46 5.99 7.68
C LEU A 77 -6.73 7.03 6.57
N ARG A 78 -6.21 8.25 6.71
CA ARG A 78 -6.29 9.30 5.68
C ARG A 78 -5.58 8.90 4.38
N GLU A 79 -4.44 8.24 4.47
CA GLU A 79 -3.66 7.83 3.30
C GLU A 79 -4.34 6.69 2.54
N ILE A 80 -4.88 5.72 3.29
CA ILE A 80 -5.74 4.66 2.74
C ILE A 80 -6.93 5.28 1.99
N TRP A 81 -7.61 6.26 2.58
CA TRP A 81 -8.68 6.99 1.90
C TRP A 81 -8.20 7.70 0.63
N ARG A 82 -7.05 8.41 0.68
CA ARG A 82 -6.49 9.09 -0.51
C ARG A 82 -6.20 8.09 -1.64
N PHE A 83 -5.71 6.90 -1.31
CA PHE A 83 -5.47 5.85 -2.30
C PHE A 83 -6.78 5.39 -2.93
N VAL A 84 -7.77 5.03 -2.11
CA VAL A 84 -9.09 4.55 -2.56
C VAL A 84 -9.79 5.61 -3.42
N ASN A 85 -9.79 6.87 -2.99
CA ASN A 85 -10.35 8.00 -3.72
C ASN A 85 -9.65 8.20 -5.09
N LYS A 86 -8.32 8.12 -5.14
CA LYS A 86 -7.56 8.23 -6.41
C LYS A 86 -7.90 7.11 -7.37
N TYR A 87 -8.05 5.88 -6.87
CA TYR A 87 -8.41 4.72 -7.70
C TYR A 87 -9.79 4.91 -8.33
N TYR A 88 -10.79 5.27 -7.52
CA TYR A 88 -12.16 5.37 -7.99
C TYR A 88 -12.45 6.61 -8.84
N ARG A 89 -11.76 7.73 -8.60
CA ARG A 89 -11.81 8.90 -9.51
C ARG A 89 -11.36 8.59 -10.94
N ARG A 90 -10.55 7.54 -11.14
CA ARG A 90 -10.04 7.14 -12.46
C ARG A 90 -10.86 6.03 -13.13
N ALA A 91 -11.81 5.41 -12.42
CA ALA A 91 -12.64 4.36 -12.98
C ALA A 91 -13.82 5.00 -13.74
N SER A 92 -13.93 4.77 -15.04
CA SER A 92 -14.90 5.42 -15.93
C SER A 92 -16.37 5.00 -15.71
N SER A 93 -16.62 3.87 -15.04
CA SER A 93 -17.96 3.32 -14.75
C SER A 93 -18.40 3.51 -13.29
N PHE A 94 -18.07 4.67 -12.72
CA PHE A 94 -18.15 4.82 -11.27
C PHE A 94 -19.55 5.10 -10.73
N ASN A 95 -19.95 4.34 -9.71
CA ASN A 95 -21.24 4.45 -9.04
C ASN A 95 -21.29 5.74 -8.18
N LYS A 96 -21.76 6.84 -8.79
CA LYS A 96 -21.92 8.18 -8.17
C LYS A 96 -22.63 8.15 -6.80
N SER A 97 -23.43 7.12 -6.51
CA SER A 97 -24.09 6.96 -5.21
C SER A 97 -23.14 6.81 -4.01
N LEU A 98 -21.89 6.38 -4.24
CA LEU A 98 -20.85 6.29 -3.21
C LEU A 98 -20.13 7.62 -2.96
N GLU A 99 -20.03 8.51 -3.96
CA GLU A 99 -19.50 9.87 -3.77
C GLU A 99 -20.38 10.67 -2.79
N TYR A 100 -21.71 10.55 -2.90
CA TYR A 100 -22.66 11.29 -2.08
C TYR A 100 -22.68 10.90 -0.58
N LYS A 101 -22.15 9.71 -0.20
CA LYS A 101 -22.18 9.22 1.19
C LYS A 101 -20.85 9.40 1.95
N GLY A 102 -19.85 10.03 1.33
CA GLY A 102 -18.54 10.30 1.94
C GLY A 102 -17.64 9.07 1.98
N TRP A 103 -16.63 9.06 1.11
CA TRP A 103 -15.64 7.99 0.96
C TRP A 103 -14.87 7.68 2.24
N GLU A 104 -14.63 8.69 3.06
CA GLU A 104 -13.97 8.62 4.35
C GLU A 104 -14.71 7.65 5.28
N SER A 105 -16.04 7.78 5.35
CA SER A 105 -16.89 6.94 6.19
C SER A 105 -16.93 5.49 5.69
N TYR A 106 -16.92 5.32 4.37
CA TYR A 106 -16.86 4.02 3.73
C TYR A 106 -15.53 3.32 4.02
N VAL A 107 -14.41 4.00 3.80
CA VAL A 107 -13.07 3.47 4.05
C VAL A 107 -12.91 3.09 5.51
N ALA A 108 -13.33 3.96 6.45
CA ALA A 108 -13.29 3.64 7.87
C ALA A 108 -14.08 2.38 8.24
N ARG A 109 -15.25 2.18 7.63
CA ARG A 109 -16.06 0.98 7.85
C ARG A 109 -15.39 -0.28 7.29
N GLU A 110 -14.84 -0.21 6.08
CA GLU A 110 -14.16 -1.36 5.47
C GLU A 110 -12.86 -1.71 6.21
N VAL A 111 -12.13 -0.71 6.72
CA VAL A 111 -10.99 -0.92 7.61
C VAL A 111 -11.43 -1.56 8.93
N LEU A 112 -12.52 -1.09 9.54
CA LEU A 112 -13.05 -1.70 10.77
C LEU A 112 -13.42 -3.17 10.54
N LYS A 113 -14.06 -3.52 9.42
CA LYS A 113 -14.34 -4.91 9.05
C LYS A 113 -13.07 -5.75 8.98
N LEU A 114 -12.01 -5.25 8.32
CA LEU A 114 -10.74 -5.97 8.22
C LEU A 114 -10.13 -6.24 9.59
N VAL A 115 -10.24 -5.28 10.51
CA VAL A 115 -9.80 -5.45 11.89
C VAL A 115 -10.66 -6.46 12.64
N GLU A 116 -11.98 -6.35 12.57
CA GLU A 116 -12.92 -7.27 13.22
C GLU A 116 -12.80 -8.71 12.69
N MET A 117 -12.44 -8.88 11.42
CA MET A 117 -12.18 -10.18 10.80
C MET A 117 -10.75 -10.71 11.07
N GLY A 118 -9.89 -9.96 11.75
CA GLY A 118 -8.54 -10.39 12.09
C GLY A 118 -7.52 -10.35 10.94
N TYR A 119 -7.77 -9.58 9.88
CA TYR A 119 -6.84 -9.40 8.76
C TYR A 119 -5.97 -8.15 8.88
N ALA A 120 -6.32 -7.23 9.78
CA ALA A 120 -5.58 -6.01 10.06
C ALA A 120 -5.64 -5.66 11.55
N GLU A 121 -4.70 -4.86 12.00
CA GLU A 121 -4.68 -4.26 13.32
C GLU A 121 -4.64 -2.74 13.20
N VAL A 122 -5.06 -2.06 14.25
CA VAL A 122 -5.00 -0.61 14.37
C VAL A 122 -4.45 -0.21 15.72
N ASN A 123 -3.70 0.89 15.78
CA ASN A 123 -3.17 1.43 17.03
C ASN A 123 -4.26 2.02 17.95
N ASP A 124 -5.40 2.44 17.40
CA ASP A 124 -6.52 3.00 18.16
C ASP A 124 -7.87 2.49 17.63
N LEU A 125 -8.26 1.30 18.09
CA LEU A 125 -9.52 0.65 17.69
C LEU A 125 -10.75 1.44 18.16
N GLN A 126 -10.67 2.10 19.32
CA GLN A 126 -11.79 2.83 19.88
C GLN A 126 -12.09 4.09 19.07
N ALA A 127 -11.08 4.85 18.68
CA ALA A 127 -11.25 5.99 17.77
C ALA A 127 -11.82 5.57 16.41
N LEU A 128 -11.37 4.42 15.86
CA LEU A 128 -11.91 3.88 14.62
C LEU A 128 -13.41 3.53 14.76
N ARG A 129 -13.79 2.85 15.85
CA ARG A 129 -15.20 2.54 16.16
C ARG A 129 -16.04 3.80 16.34
N GLU A 130 -15.53 4.80 17.05
CA GLU A 130 -16.20 6.09 17.24
C GLU A 130 -16.46 6.78 15.89
N LEU A 131 -15.46 6.80 15.02
CA LEU A 131 -15.54 7.41 13.70
C LEU A 131 -16.56 6.70 12.80
N VAL A 132 -16.61 5.37 12.81
CA VAL A 132 -17.61 4.59 12.06
C VAL A 132 -19.03 4.81 12.60
N ARG A 133 -19.21 4.89 13.94
CA ARG A 133 -20.50 5.18 14.57
C ARG A 133 -21.02 6.57 14.22
N ALA A 134 -20.12 7.55 14.04
CA ALA A 134 -20.49 8.93 13.73
C ALA A 134 -20.95 9.17 12.28
N ARG A 135 -20.95 8.15 11.40
CA ARG A 135 -21.23 8.26 9.95
C ARG A 135 -22.50 9.03 9.55
N ARG A 136 -23.53 9.08 10.41
CA ARG A 136 -24.82 9.74 10.13
C ARG A 136 -24.92 11.14 10.75
N LYS A 137 -23.88 11.64 11.42
CA LYS A 137 -23.91 12.87 12.22
C LYS A 137 -22.92 13.88 11.65
N ARG A 138 -23.22 15.19 11.77
CA ARG A 138 -22.27 16.29 11.47
C ARG A 138 -20.91 16.10 12.15
N ARG A 139 -20.90 15.43 13.32
CA ARG A 139 -19.71 15.06 14.11
C ARG A 139 -18.67 14.21 13.36
N PHE A 140 -19.04 13.51 12.28
CA PHE A 140 -18.10 12.69 11.53
C PHE A 140 -16.87 13.48 11.07
N TRP A 141 -17.07 14.66 10.48
CA TRP A 141 -15.99 15.47 9.92
C TRP A 141 -15.00 15.95 11.00
N SER A 142 -15.51 16.35 12.16
CA SER A 142 -14.69 16.72 13.31
C SER A 142 -13.83 15.55 13.80
N LEU A 143 -14.42 14.35 13.92
CA LEU A 143 -13.68 13.15 14.32
C LEU A 143 -12.69 12.69 13.24
N TRP A 144 -13.06 12.81 11.97
CA TRP A 144 -12.17 12.52 10.85
C TRP A 144 -10.95 13.44 10.86
N ALA A 145 -11.15 14.75 11.02
CA ALA A 145 -10.06 15.71 11.14
C ALA A 145 -9.13 15.35 12.31
N LYS A 146 -9.71 14.98 13.47
CA LYS A 146 -9.00 14.62 14.70
C LYS A 146 -8.20 13.30 14.61
N TYR A 147 -8.78 12.25 14.01
CA TYR A 147 -8.23 10.89 14.12
C TYR A 147 -7.61 10.34 12.83
N SER A 148 -7.99 10.80 11.64
CA SER A 148 -7.60 10.14 10.38
C SER A 148 -6.08 10.07 10.11
N ASN A 149 -5.30 11.00 10.67
CA ASN A 149 -3.83 10.98 10.60
C ASN A 149 -3.16 10.20 11.73
N ARG A 150 -3.91 9.80 12.76
CA ARG A 150 -3.41 9.15 13.96
C ARG A 150 -3.66 7.65 13.96
N ILE A 151 -4.79 7.23 13.37
CA ILE A 151 -5.13 5.82 13.23
C ILE A 151 -4.22 5.21 12.16
N VAL A 152 -3.24 4.42 12.60
CA VAL A 152 -2.37 3.62 11.76
C VAL A 152 -3.00 2.23 11.65
N VAL A 153 -3.16 1.76 10.41
CA VAL A 153 -3.70 0.44 10.07
C VAL A 153 -2.56 -0.41 9.53
N LYS A 154 -2.35 -1.61 10.07
CA LYS A 154 -1.34 -2.57 9.61
C LYS A 154 -1.99 -3.90 9.23
N PRO A 155 -1.56 -4.57 8.14
CA PRO A 155 -2.05 -5.91 7.83
C PRO A 155 -1.49 -6.94 8.83
N ILE A 156 -2.25 -8.00 9.11
CA ILE A 156 -1.79 -9.16 9.90
C ILE A 156 -1.29 -10.23 8.90
N PRO A 157 0.02 -10.42 8.71
CA PRO A 157 0.55 -11.21 7.60
C PRO A 157 0.11 -12.68 7.65
N GLN A 158 0.07 -13.28 8.85
CA GLN A 158 -0.31 -14.68 9.03
C GLN A 158 -1.77 -14.94 8.63
N ALA A 159 -2.67 -14.00 8.91
CA ALA A 159 -4.08 -14.11 8.52
C ALA A 159 -4.27 -13.92 7.02
N VAL A 160 -3.60 -12.92 6.43
CA VAL A 160 -3.64 -12.65 4.99
C VAL A 160 -3.15 -13.86 4.19
N ARG A 161 -2.12 -14.58 4.65
CA ARG A 161 -1.58 -15.77 3.98
C ARG A 161 -2.58 -16.91 3.81
N ARG A 162 -3.63 -16.96 4.63
CA ARG A 162 -4.71 -17.96 4.55
C ARG A 162 -5.72 -17.66 3.44
N LEU A 163 -5.71 -16.45 2.89
CA LEU A 163 -6.61 -16.06 1.81
C LEU A 163 -6.19 -16.69 0.48
N ARG A 164 -7.16 -16.90 -0.41
CA ARG A 164 -6.88 -17.29 -1.79
C ARG A 164 -5.95 -16.27 -2.42
N SER A 165 -4.89 -16.76 -3.06
CA SER A 165 -3.90 -15.93 -3.73
C SER A 165 -3.72 -16.36 -5.17
N ARG A 166 -3.17 -15.45 -5.97
CA ARG A 166 -2.67 -15.75 -7.32
C ARG A 166 -1.29 -15.17 -7.47
N LEU A 167 -0.49 -15.79 -8.35
CA LEU A 167 0.81 -15.27 -8.71
C LEU A 167 0.66 -14.00 -9.56
N SER A 168 1.52 -13.02 -9.31
CA SER A 168 1.63 -11.83 -10.13
C SER A 168 3.10 -11.43 -10.20
N LYS A 169 3.60 -11.27 -11.42
CA LYS A 169 4.90 -10.65 -11.65
C LYS A 169 4.77 -9.14 -11.49
N LYS A 170 5.57 -8.54 -10.61
CA LYS A 170 5.65 -7.08 -10.43
C LYS A 170 7.05 -6.60 -10.80
N LYS A 171 7.10 -5.53 -11.61
CA LYS A 171 8.34 -4.79 -11.83
C LYS A 171 8.48 -3.78 -10.72
N VAL A 172 9.59 -3.81 -10.00
CA VAL A 172 9.93 -2.87 -8.94
C VAL A 172 11.07 -1.99 -9.44
N TYR A 173 10.89 -0.69 -9.37
CA TYR A 173 11.91 0.28 -9.75
C TYR A 173 12.36 1.03 -8.51
N VAL A 174 13.66 1.21 -8.34
CA VAL A 174 14.26 1.83 -7.17
C VAL A 174 15.17 2.96 -7.62
N GLU A 175 15.05 4.10 -6.97
CA GLU A 175 15.86 5.29 -7.22
C GLU A 175 16.49 5.75 -5.89
N PHE A 176 17.81 5.88 -5.85
CA PHE A 176 18.55 6.31 -4.66
C PHE A 176 18.83 7.81 -4.73
N ARG A 177 18.42 8.55 -3.70
CA ARG A 177 18.54 10.01 -3.62
C ARG A 177 19.19 10.44 -2.31
N GLY A 178 20.51 10.33 -2.19
CA GLY A 178 21.36 10.95 -1.14
C GLY A 178 21.10 10.57 0.34
N GLY A 179 19.85 10.61 0.79
CA GLY A 179 19.34 10.13 2.08
C GLY A 179 17.94 9.50 2.02
N GLU A 180 17.36 9.32 0.82
CA GLU A 180 16.07 8.64 0.62
C GLU A 180 16.16 7.62 -0.53
N THR A 181 15.53 6.47 -0.37
CA THR A 181 15.31 5.50 -1.44
C THR A 181 13.86 5.48 -1.84
N LEU A 182 13.60 5.56 -3.14
CA LEU A 182 12.27 5.62 -3.71
C LEU A 182 11.96 4.34 -4.49
N VAL A 183 11.04 3.55 -3.96
CA VAL A 183 10.62 2.25 -4.53
C VAL A 183 9.26 2.41 -5.24
N LYS A 184 9.20 2.18 -6.55
CA LYS A 184 8.00 2.17 -7.40
C LYS A 184 7.66 0.74 -7.81
N GLY A 185 6.39 0.47 -8.10
CA GLY A 185 5.97 -0.77 -8.79
C GLY A 185 5.54 -1.93 -7.89
N LEU A 186 5.78 -1.84 -6.58
CA LEU A 186 4.95 -2.54 -5.60
C LEU A 186 3.63 -1.77 -5.47
N CYS A 187 2.62 -2.26 -6.18
CA CYS A 187 1.19 -1.95 -5.99
C CYS A 187 0.69 -0.59 -6.52
N GLY A 188 1.52 0.43 -6.74
CA GLY A 188 1.12 1.60 -7.54
C GLY A 188 1.47 2.97 -6.97
N ARG A 189 2.20 3.02 -5.85
CA ARG A 189 2.83 4.26 -5.35
C ARG A 189 4.32 4.09 -5.06
N ARG A 190 4.96 5.26 -4.89
CA ARG A 190 6.34 5.47 -4.51
C ARG A 190 6.45 5.23 -3.00
N LEU A 191 7.10 4.17 -2.56
CA LEU A 191 7.46 3.94 -1.17
C LEU A 191 8.78 4.67 -0.91
N ARG A 192 8.78 5.64 0.01
CA ARG A 192 10.01 6.31 0.45
C ARG A 192 10.55 5.56 1.65
N VAL A 193 11.77 5.08 1.54
CA VAL A 193 12.51 4.42 2.61
C VAL A 193 13.64 5.36 2.99
N ARG A 194 13.69 5.79 4.25
CA ARG A 194 14.93 6.37 4.79
C ARG A 194 15.88 5.20 5.03
N LEU A 195 17.03 5.23 4.39
CA LEU A 195 18.11 4.28 4.62
C LEU A 195 18.75 4.53 5.99
#